data_AF-A0A935DJH8-F1
#
_entry.id   AF-A0A935DJH8-F1
#
_cell.length_a   1.000
_cell.length_b   1.000
_cell.length_c   1.000
_cell.angle_alpha   90.00
_cell.angle_beta   90.00
_cell.angle_gamma   90.00
#
_symmetry.space_group_name_H-M   'P 1'
#
loop_
_entity.id
_entity.type
_entity.pdbx_description
1 polymer ?
#
loop_
_entity_poly.entity_id
_entity_poly.type
_entity_poly.pdbx_seq_one_letter_code
_entity_poly.pdbx_strand_id
1 'polypeptide(L)'
;MHDALTFLANQGGAGRLEYAIARAAYRPVGSGPVEATCKSLFNVRFKRSGARWKDASGEEIVRLRALHLSHRWVAALELTLEAKRRDVRRVA
;
A
#
# COMPACT_ATOMS: atom_id res chain seq x y z
N MET A 1 -22.97 -16.04 -18.57
CA MET A 1 -22.00 -17.04 -19.07
C MET A 1 -21.07 -16.45 -20.13
N HIS A 2 -21.60 -15.68 -21.09
CA HIS A 2 -20.81 -14.98 -22.11
C HIS A 2 -19.72 -14.07 -21.52
N ASP A 3 -20.04 -13.23 -20.53
CA ASP A 3 -19.09 -12.25 -19.96
C ASP A 3 -17.85 -12.89 -19.31
N ALA A 4 -18.02 -14.03 -18.64
CA ALA A 4 -16.91 -14.74 -18.02
C ALA A 4 -15.96 -15.34 -19.05
N LEU A 5 -16.50 -15.88 -20.16
CA LEU A 5 -15.71 -16.41 -21.26
C LEU A 5 -14.93 -15.28 -21.97
N THR A 6 -15.59 -14.16 -22.23
CA THR A 6 -14.96 -12.96 -22.81
C THR A 6 -13.85 -12.43 -21.90
N PHE A 7 -14.08 -12.36 -20.59
CA PHE A 7 -13.05 -11.98 -19.64
C PHE A 7 -11.84 -12.94 -19.71
N LEU A 8 -12.06 -14.25 -19.60
CA LEU A 8 -10.97 -15.22 -19.63
C LEU A 8 -10.19 -15.17 -20.96
N ALA A 9 -10.86 -15.03 -22.09
CA ALA A 9 -10.22 -14.88 -23.39
C ALA A 9 -9.33 -13.62 -23.44
N ASN A 10 -9.86 -12.47 -23.01
CA ASN A 10 -9.13 -11.20 -23.01
C ASN A 10 -7.94 -11.21 -22.03
N GLN A 11 -8.11 -11.80 -20.85
CA GLN A 11 -7.03 -11.90 -19.86
C GLN A 11 -5.98 -12.94 -20.29
N GLY A 12 -6.41 -14.05 -20.87
CA GLY A 12 -5.54 -15.11 -21.38
C GLY A 12 -4.71 -14.65 -22.57
N GLY A 13 -5.33 -14.02 -23.56
CA GLY A 13 -4.63 -13.45 -24.73
C GLY A 13 -3.63 -12.35 -24.37
N ALA A 14 -3.79 -11.72 -23.20
CA ALA A 14 -2.85 -10.73 -22.68
C ALA A 14 -1.84 -11.30 -21.66
N GLY A 15 -1.75 -12.63 -21.50
CA GLY A 15 -0.78 -13.30 -20.62
C GLY A 15 -1.03 -13.15 -19.12
N ARG A 16 -2.20 -12.64 -18.70
CA ARG A 16 -2.49 -12.37 -17.27
C ARG A 16 -3.02 -13.58 -16.49
N LEU A 17 -3.21 -14.72 -17.16
CA LEU A 17 -3.68 -15.98 -16.58
C LEU A 17 -2.56 -17.02 -16.40
N GLU A 18 -1.28 -16.63 -16.53
CA GLU A 18 -0.12 -17.52 -16.36
C GLU A 18 0.16 -17.86 -14.88
N TYR A 19 -0.84 -18.40 -14.19
CA TYR A 19 -0.80 -18.64 -12.75
C TYR A 19 0.27 -19.65 -12.35
N ALA A 20 0.56 -20.65 -13.19
CA ALA A 20 1.63 -21.61 -12.92
C ALA A 20 3.00 -20.93 -12.83
N ILE A 21 3.31 -20.03 -13.77
CA ILE A 21 4.57 -19.28 -13.82
C ILE A 21 4.63 -18.31 -12.63
N ALA A 22 3.54 -17.59 -12.35
CA ALA A 22 3.46 -16.70 -11.20
C ALA A 22 3.72 -17.44 -9.87
N ARG A 23 3.11 -18.62 -9.68
CA ARG A 23 3.32 -19.47 -8.49
C ARG A 23 4.75 -19.98 -8.38
N ALA A 24 5.34 -20.45 -9.49
CA ALA A 24 6.73 -20.90 -9.50
C ALA A 24 7.71 -19.77 -9.15
N ALA A 25 7.38 -18.53 -9.50
CA ALA A 25 8.14 -17.33 -9.16
C ALA A 25 7.78 -16.73 -7.77
N TYR A 26 7.00 -17.44 -6.94
CA TYR A 26 6.52 -16.95 -5.64
C TYR A 26 5.78 -15.61 -5.70
N ARG A 27 5.16 -15.29 -6.84
CA ARG A 27 4.33 -14.10 -6.99
C ARG A 27 2.95 -14.37 -6.38
N PRO A 28 2.35 -13.38 -5.70
CA PRO A 28 1.01 -13.54 -5.16
C PRO A 28 0.01 -13.78 -6.30
N VAL A 29 -0.85 -14.79 -6.11
CA VAL A 29 -1.97 -15.09 -7.02
C VAL A 29 -3.26 -14.73 -6.32
N GLY A 30 -4.03 -13.82 -6.94
CA GLY A 30 -5.26 -13.27 -6.38
C GLY A 30 -5.06 -11.96 -5.61
N SER A 31 -6.18 -11.38 -5.15
CA SER A 31 -6.23 -10.06 -4.50
C SER A 31 -5.97 -10.09 -2.99
N GLY A 32 -5.87 -11.26 -2.36
CA GLY A 32 -5.79 -11.41 -0.90
C GLY A 32 -4.74 -10.52 -0.22
N PRO A 33 -3.47 -10.50 -0.67
CA PRO A 33 -2.45 -9.60 -0.11
C PRO A 33 -2.77 -8.11 -0.24
N VAL A 34 -3.39 -7.72 -1.36
CA VAL A 34 -3.85 -6.34 -1.61
C VAL A 34 -4.99 -5.99 -0.66
N GLU A 35 -5.98 -6.86 -0.53
CA GLU A 35 -7.13 -6.68 0.36
C GLU A 35 -6.71 -6.63 1.84
N ALA A 36 -5.79 -7.50 2.25
CA ALA A 36 -5.21 -7.50 3.59
C ALA A 36 -4.50 -6.17 3.89
N THR A 37 -3.75 -5.63 2.91
CA THR A 37 -3.09 -4.32 3.02
C THR A 37 -4.12 -3.19 3.11
N CYS A 38 -5.16 -3.20 2.27
CA CYS A 38 -6.25 -2.21 2.36
C CYS A 38 -6.96 -2.26 3.73
N LYS A 39 -7.14 -3.45 4.29
CA LYS A 39 -7.74 -3.64 5.60
C LYS A 39 -6.87 -3.04 6.71
N SER A 40 -5.58 -3.35 6.74
CA SER A 40 -4.65 -2.88 7.78
C SER A 40 -4.31 -1.39 7.65
N LEU A 41 -4.08 -0.92 6.43
CA LEU A 41 -3.70 0.47 6.14
C LEU A 41 -4.86 1.42 6.37
N PHE A 42 -6.02 1.15 5.76
CA PHE A 42 -7.18 2.04 5.78
C PHE A 42 -8.24 1.59 6.79
N ASN A 43 -8.84 0.40 6.59
CA ASN A 43 -10.12 0.07 7.23
C ASN A 43 -10.04 0.12 8.76
N VAL A 44 -8.96 -0.41 9.36
CA VAL A 44 -8.76 -0.43 10.82
C VAL A 44 -8.80 0.97 11.45
N ARG A 45 -8.36 2.00 10.72
CA ARG A 45 -8.23 3.37 11.27
C ARG A 45 -9.26 4.36 10.73
N PHE A 46 -9.55 4.29 9.44
CA PHE A 46 -10.33 5.27 8.71
C PHE A 46 -11.81 4.93 8.60
N LYS A 47 -12.19 3.64 8.71
CA LYS A 47 -13.59 3.19 8.62
C LYS A 47 -14.23 2.89 9.98
N ARG A 48 -13.71 3.47 11.06
CA ARG A 48 -14.31 3.34 12.40
C ARG A 48 -15.60 4.16 12.50
N SER A 49 -16.54 3.72 13.34
CA SER A 49 -17.76 4.51 13.61
C SER A 49 -17.40 5.91 14.10
N GLY A 50 -18.10 6.92 13.58
CA GLY A 50 -17.87 8.34 13.90
C GLY A 50 -16.59 8.95 13.32
N ALA A 51 -15.77 8.19 12.58
CA ALA A 51 -14.57 8.75 11.98
C ALA A 51 -14.92 9.77 10.89
N ARG A 52 -14.23 10.91 10.92
CA ARG A 52 -14.29 11.98 9.92
C ARG A 52 -12.87 12.44 9.62
N TRP A 53 -12.58 12.58 8.34
CA TRP A 53 -11.26 12.95 7.85
C TRP A 53 -11.43 13.99 6.75
N LYS A 54 -10.48 14.91 6.66
CA LYS A 54 -10.30 15.73 5.46
C LYS A 54 -9.34 14.98 4.55
N ASP A 55 -9.50 15.09 3.24
CA ASP A 55 -8.66 14.35 2.29
C ASP A 55 -7.17 14.66 2.50
N ALA A 56 -6.81 15.94 2.60
CA ALA A 56 -5.44 16.37 2.80
C ALA A 56 -4.79 15.80 4.08
N SER A 57 -5.45 15.90 5.24
CA SER A 57 -4.87 15.38 6.48
C SER A 57 -4.96 13.86 6.60
N GLY A 58 -5.97 13.25 5.97
CA GLY A 58 -6.12 11.81 5.89
C GLY A 58 -5.01 11.17 5.08
N GLU A 59 -4.65 11.76 3.94
CA GLU A 59 -3.58 11.27 3.07
C GLU A 59 -2.23 11.22 3.78
N GLU A 60 -1.87 12.27 4.53
CA GLU A 60 -0.60 12.27 5.29
C GLU A 60 -0.55 11.15 6.33
N ILE A 61 -1.67 10.89 7.01
CA ILE A 61 -1.76 9.79 7.99
C ILE A 61 -1.62 8.44 7.29
N VAL A 62 -2.22 8.26 6.11
CA VAL A 62 -2.07 7.04 5.31
C VAL A 62 -0.60 6.82 4.93
N ARG A 63 0.10 7.87 4.47
CA ARG A 63 1.53 7.78 4.13
C ARG A 63 2.38 7.36 5.33
N LEU A 64 2.19 8.00 6.49
CA LEU A 64 2.89 7.63 7.72
C LEU A 64 2.61 6.18 8.13
N ARG A 65 1.36 5.74 8.02
CA ARG A 65 0.98 4.35 8.31
C ARG A 65 1.61 3.37 7.32
N ALA A 66 1.68 3.70 6.04
CA ALA A 66 2.32 2.85 5.04
C ALA A 66 3.81 2.64 5.35
N LEU A 67 4.51 3.70 5.76
CA LEU A 67 5.91 3.61 6.22
C LEU A 67 6.07 2.71 7.44
N HIS A 68 5.18 2.85 8.42
CA HIS A 68 5.21 2.05 9.64
C HIS A 68 4.92 0.56 9.36
N LEU A 69 3.83 0.26 8.63
CA LEU A 69 3.39 -1.12 8.35
C LEU A 69 4.32 -1.86 7.38
N SER A 70 5.10 -1.14 6.57
CA SER A 70 6.12 -1.74 5.70
C SER A 70 7.49 -1.86 6.36
N HIS A 71 7.63 -1.48 7.63
CA HIS A 71 8.91 -1.43 8.35
C HIS A 71 9.97 -0.52 7.68
N ARG A 72 9.52 0.46 6.88
CA ARG A 72 10.40 1.40 6.15
C ARG A 72 10.58 2.74 6.86
N TRP A 73 10.13 2.84 8.11
CA TRP A 73 10.12 4.08 8.87
C TRP A 73 11.50 4.73 8.97
N VAL A 74 12.52 3.96 9.40
CA VAL A 74 13.89 4.47 9.59
C VAL A 74 14.48 4.98 8.27
N ALA A 75 14.45 4.15 7.22
CA ALA A 75 14.96 4.53 5.91
C ALA A 75 14.25 5.77 5.34
N ALA A 76 12.94 5.89 5.55
CA ALA A 76 12.19 7.07 5.13
C ALA A 76 12.58 8.33 5.92
N LEU A 77 12.79 8.20 7.25
CA LEU A 77 13.27 9.30 8.07
C LEU A 77 14.67 9.74 7.65
N GLU A 78 15.60 8.82 7.41
CA GLU A 78 16.95 9.15 6.94
C GLU A 78 16.89 9.96 5.64
N LEU A 79 16.13 9.48 4.64
CA LEU A 79 15.97 10.19 3.36
C LEU A 79 15.30 11.56 3.51
N THR A 80 14.30 11.67 4.39
CA THR A 80 13.46 12.88 4.48
C THR A 80 14.08 13.94 5.39
N LEU A 81 14.68 13.52 6.51
CA LEU A 81 15.25 14.40 7.52
C LEU A 81 16.67 14.82 7.17
N GLU A 82 17.44 14.04 6.41
CA GLU A 82 18.73 14.48 5.87
C GLU A 82 18.60 15.85 5.19
N ALA A 83 17.65 15.97 4.27
CA ALA A 83 17.37 17.21 3.55
C ALA A 83 16.90 18.37 4.46
N LYS A 84 16.54 18.09 5.71
CA LYS A 84 15.99 19.06 6.67
C LYS A 84 16.86 19.24 7.91
N ARG A 85 18.05 18.64 7.97
CA ARG A 85 18.97 18.85 9.09
C ARG A 85 19.31 20.34 9.19
N ARG A 86 19.13 20.89 10.38
CA ARG A 86 19.54 22.25 10.74
C ARG A 86 20.46 22.14 11.95
N ASP A 87 21.48 22.98 11.97
CA ASP A 87 22.34 23.10 13.14
C ASP A 87 21.53 23.71 14.29
N VAL A 88 21.38 22.96 15.38
CA VAL A 88 20.63 23.40 16.56
C VAL A 88 21.66 23.71 17.64
N ARG A 89 21.90 25.00 17.88
CA ARG A 89 22.70 25.43 19.04
C ARG A 89 21.87 25.26 20.30
N ARG A 90 22.43 24.58 21.30
CA ARG A 90 21.88 24.63 22.66
C ARG A 90 22.10 26.04 23.21
N VAL A 91 21.02 26.64 23.71
CA VAL A 91 21.10 27.89 24.47
C VAL A 91 21.50 27.51 25.90
N ALA A 92 22.58 28.12 26.38
CA ALA A 92 23.09 27.96 27.75
C ALA A 92 22.24 28.76 28.75
#